data_AF-A0A9P3G993-F1
#
_entry.id   AF-A0A9P3G993-F1
#
_cell.length_a   1.000
_cell.length_b   1.000
_cell.length_c   1.000
_cell.angle_alpha   90.00
_cell.angle_beta   90.00
_cell.angle_gamma   90.00
#
_symmetry.space_group_name_H-M   'P 1'
#
loop_
_entity.id
_entity.type
_entity.pdbx_description
1 polymer ?
#
loop_
_entity_poly.entity_id
_entity_poly.type
_entity_poly.pdbx_seq_one_letter_code
_entity_poly.pdbx_strand_id
1 'polypeptide(L)'
;MVWDEVCVLCGIQHYAVPNRISKDPEEAAAAIANEVRDAGFIDLPLEDVKAMLHRVLTRGGIDNYVPLYGGAIDFDHQSDFIAIGHFDGIGIYKPCLHYDRPRNPTGDGVEIRRVTDQVMPVEFIRVLDLQRGTRVLSEARTNCSTYNSFSCNVAMHAPCWEYLQEWLGCTSNPRIGRNGDPLTLAGEMYEITASRREPQEECRGWLPCIDYGGTLDAYMGTNYQEYIVGPRRGSKHILQALKSGLREVQLIPALLRDARLWMWARPDRWPRAPGAGPYDPDPLSAASGAVPQPSVLICTLPNELFPEVLHHCRIEDVFAVGSTCKELYARVLNRSTLAHAVRKAMRNRASPLQWLVPVPALREEWLAACEAMQTWLGPTDSIDNDRTAAGDNDGGDGKHEGGPLDDEPPAGGDAHGDDPTVADDESLPSLPLFDPAFPIATFLRAYRTSASMQARRRRWELIKQWDALFASYRRDGWERDEFAPPGTTWFLDGDGRLKCQCQPEKTS
;
A
#
# COMPACT_ATOMS: atom_id res chain seq x y z
N MET A 1 -24.16 -19.46 -1.90
CA MET A 1 -23.96 -18.19 -2.62
C MET A 1 -22.74 -17.54 -2.00
N VAL A 2 -21.75 -17.19 -2.79
CA VAL A 2 -20.45 -16.71 -2.31
C VAL A 2 -20.50 -15.19 -2.26
N TRP A 3 -19.99 -14.60 -1.18
CA TRP A 3 -20.01 -13.15 -0.97
C TRP A 3 -18.62 -12.56 -1.23
N ASP A 4 -18.48 -11.83 -2.34
CA ASP A 4 -17.19 -11.34 -2.85
C ASP A 4 -17.09 -9.81 -2.72
N GLU A 5 -17.45 -9.34 -1.53
CA GLU A 5 -17.43 -7.93 -1.23
C GLU A 5 -16.09 -7.58 -0.60
N VAL A 6 -15.28 -6.93 -1.42
CA VAL A 6 -13.88 -6.60 -1.15
C VAL A 6 -13.72 -5.10 -0.95
N CYS A 7 -12.63 -4.69 -0.30
CA CYS A 7 -12.19 -3.31 -0.35
C CYS A 7 -12.04 -2.89 -1.82
N VAL A 8 -12.80 -1.86 -2.23
CA VAL A 8 -12.81 -1.40 -3.63
C VAL A 8 -11.45 -0.91 -4.12
N LEU A 9 -10.57 -0.46 -3.20
CA LEU A 9 -9.22 -0.05 -3.56
C LEU A 9 -8.27 -1.23 -3.75
N CYS A 10 -8.22 -2.16 -2.79
CA CYS A 10 -7.20 -3.21 -2.75
C CYS A 10 -7.70 -4.59 -3.13
N GLY A 11 -8.99 -4.77 -3.43
CA GLY A 11 -9.57 -6.03 -3.87
C GLY A 11 -9.41 -7.16 -2.85
N ILE A 12 -9.26 -6.82 -1.57
CA ILE A 12 -9.04 -7.72 -0.44
C ILE A 12 -10.26 -7.66 0.48
N GLN A 13 -10.73 -8.83 0.89
CA GLN A 13 -11.83 -9.10 1.81
C GLN A 13 -11.29 -9.09 3.23
N HIS A 14 -12.04 -8.47 4.13
CA HIS A 14 -11.66 -8.35 5.54
C HIS A 14 -11.60 -9.69 6.27
N TYR A 15 -12.59 -10.55 6.03
CA TYR A 15 -12.81 -11.80 6.79
C TYR A 15 -12.04 -13.01 6.27
N ALA A 16 -11.43 -12.91 5.09
CA ALA A 16 -10.83 -14.04 4.40
C ALA A 16 -9.40 -13.69 4.00
N VAL A 17 -8.55 -13.38 4.99
CA VAL A 17 -7.12 -13.60 4.73
C VAL A 17 -6.98 -15.11 4.45
N PRO A 18 -6.31 -15.51 3.36
CA PRO A 18 -6.21 -16.91 2.99
C PRO A 18 -5.63 -17.74 4.14
N ASN A 19 -6.46 -18.52 4.82
CA ASN A 19 -6.05 -19.36 5.95
C ASN A 19 -5.93 -20.84 5.54
N ARG A 20 -6.40 -21.19 4.35
CA ARG A 20 -6.25 -22.51 3.73
C ARG A 20 -5.36 -22.40 2.50
N ILE A 21 -4.59 -23.45 2.21
CA ILE A 21 -3.70 -23.43 1.03
C ILE A 21 -4.50 -23.60 -0.26
N SER A 22 -5.32 -24.65 -0.35
CA SER A 22 -6.13 -24.96 -1.53
C SER A 22 -7.52 -25.44 -1.13
N LYS A 23 -8.51 -25.21 -2.00
CA LYS A 23 -9.84 -25.81 -1.90
C LYS A 23 -9.81 -27.29 -2.25
N ASP A 24 -9.07 -27.59 -3.32
CA ASP A 24 -8.81 -28.94 -3.80
C ASP A 24 -7.29 -29.11 -3.94
N PRO A 25 -6.63 -29.70 -2.93
CA PRO A 25 -5.18 -29.94 -2.96
C PRO A 25 -4.74 -30.85 -4.12
N GLU A 26 -5.58 -31.79 -4.55
CA GLU A 26 -5.25 -32.77 -5.59
C GLU A 26 -5.27 -32.12 -6.97
N GLU A 27 -6.36 -31.40 -7.28
CA GLU A 27 -6.49 -30.64 -8.52
C GLU A 27 -5.38 -29.59 -8.63
N ALA A 28 -5.13 -28.84 -7.55
CA ALA A 28 -4.08 -27.83 -7.52
C ALA A 28 -2.67 -28.45 -7.68
N ALA A 29 -2.39 -29.59 -7.06
CA ALA A 29 -1.13 -30.31 -7.23
C ALA A 29 -0.94 -30.75 -8.69
N ALA A 30 -1.98 -31.31 -9.30
CA ALA A 30 -1.95 -31.75 -10.69
C ALA A 30 -1.71 -30.58 -11.65
N ALA A 31 -2.40 -29.46 -11.45
CA ALA A 31 -2.24 -28.25 -12.25
C ALA A 31 -0.80 -27.71 -12.16
N ILE A 32 -0.27 -27.52 -10.95
CA ILE A 32 1.10 -27.02 -10.73
C ILE A 32 2.14 -27.98 -11.32
N ALA A 33 1.96 -29.29 -11.14
CA ALA A 33 2.90 -30.27 -11.67
C ALA A 33 2.93 -30.28 -13.21
N ASN A 34 1.78 -30.16 -13.86
CA ASN A 34 1.70 -30.05 -15.32
C ASN A 34 2.40 -28.77 -15.81
N GLU A 35 2.20 -27.62 -15.14
CA GLU A 35 2.90 -26.38 -15.49
C GLU A 35 4.42 -26.52 -15.37
N VAL A 36 4.91 -27.17 -14.31
CA VAL A 36 6.34 -27.43 -14.09
C VAL A 36 6.92 -28.30 -15.20
N ARG A 37 6.20 -29.34 -15.62
CA ARG A 37 6.57 -30.19 -16.76
C ARG A 37 6.59 -29.40 -18.06
N ASP A 38 5.54 -28.64 -18.34
CA ASP A 38 5.38 -27.88 -19.58
C ASP A 38 6.44 -26.76 -19.70
N ALA A 39 6.95 -26.26 -18.57
CA ALA A 39 8.10 -25.35 -18.51
C ALA A 39 9.46 -26.04 -18.74
N GLY A 40 9.47 -27.33 -19.10
CA GLY A 40 10.67 -28.09 -19.47
C GLY A 40 11.48 -28.62 -18.28
N PHE A 41 10.86 -28.85 -17.12
CA PHE A 41 11.51 -29.56 -16.02
C PHE A 41 11.37 -31.08 -16.21
N ILE A 42 12.50 -31.76 -16.44
CA ILE A 42 12.53 -33.17 -16.88
C ILE A 42 13.14 -34.09 -15.80
N ASP A 43 13.75 -33.54 -14.74
CA ASP A 43 14.58 -34.32 -13.82
C ASP A 43 13.78 -35.20 -12.84
N LEU A 44 12.46 -35.01 -12.73
CA LEU A 44 11.60 -35.81 -11.85
C LEU A 44 10.38 -36.33 -12.60
N PRO A 45 9.94 -37.58 -12.34
CA PRO A 45 8.66 -38.07 -12.82
C PRO A 45 7.51 -37.15 -12.41
N LEU A 46 6.58 -36.90 -13.32
CA LEU A 46 5.41 -36.03 -13.08
C LEU A 46 4.62 -36.45 -11.83
N GLU A 47 4.45 -37.76 -11.62
CA GLU A 47 3.72 -38.31 -10.48
C GLU A 47 4.44 -38.05 -9.15
N ASP A 48 5.77 -38.02 -9.14
CA ASP A 48 6.55 -37.66 -7.95
C ASP A 48 6.36 -36.18 -7.61
N VAL A 49 6.37 -35.31 -8.62
CA VAL A 49 6.11 -33.87 -8.45
C VAL A 49 4.68 -33.64 -7.93
N LYS A 50 3.68 -34.30 -8.51
CA LYS A 50 2.29 -34.25 -8.03
C LYS A 50 2.17 -34.71 -6.60
N ALA A 51 2.72 -35.88 -6.25
CA ALA A 51 2.64 -36.43 -4.91
C ALA A 51 3.32 -35.52 -3.87
N MET A 52 4.46 -34.93 -4.21
CA MET A 52 5.13 -33.95 -3.35
C MET A 52 4.29 -32.69 -3.14
N LEU A 53 3.75 -32.11 -4.22
CA LEU A 53 2.90 -30.92 -4.14
C LEU A 53 1.61 -31.19 -3.37
N HIS A 54 0.97 -32.33 -3.60
CA HIS A 54 -0.20 -32.74 -2.83
C HIS A 54 0.12 -32.80 -1.33
N ARG A 55 1.24 -33.42 -0.92
CA ARG A 55 1.67 -33.40 0.49
C ARG A 55 1.86 -31.99 1.05
N VAL A 56 2.33 -31.04 0.25
CA VAL A 56 2.47 -29.63 0.65
C VAL A 56 1.12 -28.95 0.79
N LEU A 57 0.21 -29.17 -0.15
CA LEU A 57 -1.10 -28.52 -0.22
C LEU A 57 -2.11 -29.07 0.80
N THR A 58 -1.95 -30.33 1.23
CA THR A 58 -2.85 -31.01 2.18
C THR A 58 -2.44 -30.81 3.64
N ARG A 59 -1.18 -30.43 3.91
CA ARG A 59 -0.78 -30.01 5.25
C ARG A 59 -1.62 -28.76 5.62
N GLY A 60 -2.10 -28.67 6.87
CA GLY A 60 -3.23 -27.83 7.32
C GLY A 60 -3.11 -26.29 7.15
N GLY A 61 -3.72 -25.54 8.07
CA GLY A 61 -3.84 -24.07 7.98
C GLY A 61 -2.49 -23.34 7.91
N ILE A 62 -2.52 -22.11 7.36
CA ILE A 62 -1.33 -21.27 7.11
C ILE A 62 -0.45 -21.08 8.35
N ASP A 63 -1.07 -21.07 9.53
CA ASP A 63 -0.44 -20.90 10.84
C ASP A 63 0.66 -21.94 11.12
N ASN A 64 0.55 -23.13 10.51
CA ASN A 64 1.54 -24.20 10.67
C ASN A 64 2.86 -23.94 9.95
N TYR A 65 2.89 -23.01 8.99
CA TYR A 65 4.07 -22.74 8.17
C TYR A 65 4.69 -21.39 8.42
N VAL A 66 3.94 -20.50 9.07
CA VAL A 66 4.16 -19.07 9.00
C VAL A 66 4.44 -18.42 10.37
N PRO A 67 5.30 -18.97 11.26
CA PRO A 67 5.89 -18.13 12.32
C PRO A 67 6.65 -16.92 11.75
N LEU A 68 7.26 -17.07 10.55
CA LEU A 68 8.05 -16.03 9.88
C LEU A 68 7.21 -14.96 9.16
N TYR A 69 5.98 -15.26 8.73
CA TYR A 69 5.07 -14.23 8.18
C TYR A 69 3.88 -13.91 9.09
N GLY A 70 3.69 -14.55 10.24
CA GLY A 70 2.60 -14.21 11.16
C GLY A 70 2.76 -12.79 11.72
N GLY A 71 3.99 -12.27 11.75
CA GLY A 71 4.21 -10.83 11.89
C GLY A 71 3.84 -10.07 10.61
N ALA A 72 4.41 -10.44 9.46
CA ALA A 72 4.28 -9.65 8.23
C ALA A 72 2.85 -9.62 7.63
N ILE A 73 2.07 -10.67 7.85
CA ILE A 73 0.66 -10.84 7.52
C ILE A 73 -0.04 -10.69 8.86
N ASP A 74 -0.31 -9.45 9.21
CA ASP A 74 -1.12 -9.21 10.38
C ASP A 74 -2.56 -9.44 10.01
N PHE A 75 -3.16 -10.43 10.64
CA PHE A 75 -4.59 -10.64 10.56
C PHE A 75 -5.35 -9.51 11.27
N ASP A 76 -4.68 -8.78 12.18
CA ASP A 76 -5.15 -7.52 12.77
C ASP A 76 -4.75 -6.32 11.91
N HIS A 77 -4.92 -6.41 10.58
CA HIS A 77 -5.20 -5.17 9.85
C HIS A 77 -6.34 -4.50 10.61
N GLN A 78 -6.06 -3.43 11.37
CA GLN A 78 -7.02 -2.79 12.26
C GLN A 78 -8.34 -2.77 11.50
N SER A 79 -9.37 -3.39 12.07
CA SER A 79 -10.65 -3.74 11.44
C SER A 79 -11.47 -2.52 11.01
N ASP A 80 -10.80 -1.39 10.84
CA ASP A 80 -11.29 -0.10 10.47
C ASP A 80 -11.42 -0.02 8.96
N PHE A 81 -12.65 0.18 8.55
CA PHE A 81 -13.01 0.53 7.19
C PHE A 81 -13.49 1.97 7.17
N ILE A 82 -13.39 2.58 6.01
CA ILE A 82 -14.06 3.82 5.67
C ILE A 82 -15.24 3.42 4.81
N ALA A 83 -16.43 3.54 5.39
CA ALA A 83 -17.70 3.40 4.71
C ALA A 83 -18.11 4.76 4.14
N ILE A 84 -18.45 4.78 2.86
CA ILE A 84 -18.83 5.99 2.11
C ILE A 84 -20.19 5.73 1.47
N GLY A 85 -21.13 6.64 1.71
CA GLY A 85 -22.40 6.64 1.00
C GLY A 85 -23.53 7.30 1.77
N HIS A 86 -24.75 6.85 1.50
CA HIS A 86 -25.96 7.39 2.10
C HIS A 86 -26.56 6.34 3.02
N PHE A 87 -26.66 6.68 4.30
CA PHE A 87 -27.13 5.77 5.34
C PHE A 87 -28.42 6.31 5.96
N ASP A 88 -29.39 5.44 6.22
CA ASP A 88 -30.59 5.79 6.96
C ASP A 88 -30.34 5.78 8.47
N GLY A 89 -31.39 6.06 9.26
CA GLY A 89 -31.29 6.10 10.73
C GLY A 89 -30.93 4.75 11.37
N ILE A 90 -31.02 3.64 10.63
CA ILE A 90 -30.62 2.30 11.08
C ILE A 90 -29.33 1.82 10.39
N GLY A 91 -28.66 2.70 9.64
CA GLY A 91 -27.36 2.40 9.03
C GLY A 91 -27.40 1.62 7.72
N ILE A 92 -28.56 1.47 7.10
CA ILE A 92 -28.74 0.79 5.82
C ILE A 92 -28.66 1.82 4.68
N TYR A 93 -28.41 1.36 3.46
CA TYR A 93 -28.49 2.20 2.26
C TYR A 93 -29.79 3.00 2.19
N LYS A 94 -29.65 4.32 2.02
CA LYS A 94 -30.76 5.26 1.89
C LYS A 94 -30.93 5.69 0.42
N PRO A 95 -31.84 5.08 -0.35
CA PRO A 95 -32.16 5.55 -1.69
C PRO A 95 -32.83 6.93 -1.64
N CYS A 96 -32.75 7.69 -2.73
CA CYS A 96 -33.55 8.88 -2.91
C CYS A 96 -34.87 8.53 -3.63
N LEU A 97 -35.96 9.21 -3.29
CA LEU A 97 -37.27 8.98 -3.94
C LEU A 97 -37.54 10.07 -4.97
N HIS A 98 -37.49 9.70 -6.24
CA HIS A 98 -37.88 10.57 -7.36
C HIS A 98 -39.21 10.09 -7.94
N TYR A 99 -40.29 10.84 -7.70
CA TYR A 99 -41.67 10.43 -8.02
C TYR A 99 -42.04 9.05 -7.46
N ASP A 100 -41.76 8.83 -6.17
CA ASP A 100 -41.95 7.56 -5.46
C ASP A 100 -41.18 6.35 -6.03
N ARG A 101 -40.33 6.57 -7.03
CA ARG A 101 -39.39 5.56 -7.54
C ARG A 101 -38.06 5.71 -6.83
N PRO A 102 -37.52 4.63 -6.24
CA PRO A 102 -36.19 4.66 -5.66
C PRO A 102 -35.17 4.92 -6.78
N ARG A 103 -34.31 5.89 -6.56
CA ARG A 103 -33.16 6.24 -7.40
C ARG A 103 -31.92 6.26 -6.51
N ASN A 104 -30.75 6.21 -7.16
CA ASN A 104 -29.51 6.36 -6.45
C ASN A 104 -29.29 7.85 -6.11
N PRO A 105 -28.93 8.19 -4.85
CA PRO A 105 -28.43 9.52 -4.52
C PRO A 105 -27.17 9.85 -5.32
N THR A 106 -26.81 11.12 -5.38
CA THR A 106 -25.52 11.54 -5.95
C THR A 106 -24.41 11.56 -4.90
N GLY A 107 -23.20 11.89 -5.33
CA GLY A 107 -22.05 12.16 -4.46
C GLY A 107 -22.23 13.37 -3.54
N ASP A 108 -23.29 14.16 -3.75
CA ASP A 108 -23.65 15.29 -2.90
C ASP A 108 -24.04 14.80 -1.49
N GLY A 109 -23.37 15.34 -0.47
CA GLY A 109 -23.72 15.06 0.92
C GLY A 109 -23.49 13.61 1.38
N VAL A 110 -22.61 12.86 0.69
CA VAL A 110 -22.23 11.53 1.15
C VAL A 110 -21.66 11.56 2.57
N GLU A 111 -22.04 10.58 3.37
CA GLU A 111 -21.49 10.38 4.71
C GLU A 111 -20.22 9.53 4.63
N ILE A 112 -19.24 9.90 5.45
CA ILE A 112 -18.02 9.11 5.68
C ILE A 112 -18.08 8.61 7.12
N ARG A 113 -18.06 7.29 7.29
CA ARG A 113 -18.03 6.64 8.61
C ARG A 113 -16.78 5.78 8.69
N ARG A 114 -15.95 5.99 9.72
CA ARG A 114 -14.93 4.99 10.07
C ARG A 114 -15.63 3.91 10.88
N VAL A 115 -15.59 2.67 10.42
CA VAL A 115 -16.42 1.57 10.92
C VAL A 115 -15.59 0.36 11.25
N THR A 116 -16.05 -0.45 12.20
CA THR A 116 -15.36 -1.64 12.66
C THR A 116 -16.36 -2.71 13.10
N ASP A 117 -15.85 -3.87 13.55
CA ASP A 117 -16.64 -5.04 13.93
C ASP A 117 -17.62 -5.43 12.82
N GLN A 118 -17.06 -5.96 11.74
CA GLN A 118 -17.85 -6.45 10.64
C GLN A 118 -18.66 -7.68 11.09
N VAL A 119 -19.92 -7.82 10.67
CA VAL A 119 -20.79 -8.99 11.02
C VAL A 119 -21.20 -9.81 9.79
N MET A 120 -21.24 -9.17 8.63
CA MET A 120 -21.47 -9.75 7.31
C MET A 120 -20.50 -9.06 6.34
N PRO A 121 -20.24 -9.59 5.13
CA PRO A 121 -19.49 -8.89 4.09
C PRO A 121 -19.89 -7.41 4.01
N VAL A 122 -18.92 -6.54 4.30
CA VAL A 122 -19.03 -5.06 4.29
C VAL A 122 -20.21 -4.48 5.08
N GLU A 123 -20.66 -5.20 6.11
CA GLU A 123 -21.64 -4.73 7.08
C GLU A 123 -21.00 -4.65 8.46
N PHE A 124 -21.06 -3.47 9.07
CA PHE A 124 -20.40 -3.16 10.32
C PHE A 124 -21.42 -2.80 11.39
N ILE A 125 -21.14 -3.10 12.66
CA ILE A 125 -22.04 -2.79 13.78
C ILE A 125 -21.51 -1.67 14.69
N ARG A 126 -20.28 -1.19 14.47
CA ARG A 126 -19.71 -0.09 15.22
C ARG A 126 -19.14 1.00 14.31
N VAL A 127 -19.37 2.24 14.71
CA VAL A 127 -18.70 3.43 14.17
C VAL A 127 -17.62 3.84 15.15
N LEU A 128 -16.43 4.15 14.63
CA LEU A 128 -15.25 4.55 15.35
C LEU A 128 -14.99 6.04 15.17
N ASP A 129 -14.99 6.77 16.26
CA ASP A 129 -14.56 8.16 16.31
C ASP A 129 -13.20 8.28 17.00
N LEU A 130 -12.39 9.25 16.55
CA LEU A 130 -11.12 9.60 17.19
C LEU A 130 -11.32 10.87 18.00
N GLN A 131 -11.50 10.74 19.32
CA GLN A 131 -11.64 11.86 20.24
C GLN A 131 -10.31 12.09 20.96
N ARG A 132 -9.60 13.18 20.62
CA ARG A 132 -8.27 13.51 21.20
C ARG A 132 -7.27 12.35 21.09
N GLY A 133 -7.25 11.69 19.94
CA GLY A 133 -6.40 10.52 19.67
C GLY A 133 -6.88 9.21 20.33
N THR A 134 -7.95 9.24 21.12
CA THR A 134 -8.55 8.05 21.72
C THR A 134 -9.65 7.50 20.85
N ARG A 135 -9.67 6.18 20.66
CA ARG A 135 -10.70 5.45 19.92
C ARG A 135 -11.98 5.38 20.77
N VAL A 136 -13.05 5.99 20.29
CA VAL A 136 -14.38 5.94 20.89
C VAL A 136 -15.29 5.18 19.95
N LEU A 137 -15.87 4.08 20.42
CA LEU A 137 -16.76 3.23 19.63
C LEU A 137 -18.21 3.54 19.99
N SER A 138 -19.04 3.74 18.98
CA SER A 138 -20.49 3.82 19.11
C SER A 138 -21.16 2.65 18.39
N GLU A 139 -22.23 2.11 18.98
CA GLU A 139 -23.04 1.08 18.32
C GLU A 139 -23.89 1.74 17.25
N ALA A 140 -23.52 1.50 15.99
CA ALA A 140 -24.19 2.03 14.83
C ALA A 140 -23.94 1.09 13.67
N ARG A 141 -25.02 0.51 13.15
CA ARG A 141 -24.94 -0.34 11.96
C ARG A 141 -24.51 0.52 10.77
N THR A 142 -23.73 -0.06 9.86
CA THR A 142 -23.30 0.58 8.62
C THR A 142 -23.20 -0.49 7.54
N ASN A 143 -24.13 -0.48 6.60
CA ASN A 143 -24.24 -1.48 5.55
C ASN A 143 -23.72 -0.92 4.22
N CYS A 144 -22.63 -1.50 3.73
CA CYS A 144 -22.07 -1.26 2.40
C CYS A 144 -22.16 -2.50 1.51
N SER A 145 -23.03 -3.44 1.87
CA SER A 145 -23.24 -4.67 1.12
C SER A 145 -24.06 -4.41 -0.13
N THR A 146 -23.58 -4.96 -1.22
CA THR A 146 -24.12 -4.97 -2.58
C THR A 146 -25.07 -6.16 -2.79
N TYR A 147 -25.13 -7.10 -1.84
CA TYR A 147 -26.00 -8.28 -1.86
C TYR A 147 -27.48 -7.93 -2.12
N ASN A 148 -27.95 -6.79 -1.62
CA ASN A 148 -29.33 -6.34 -1.80
C ASN A 148 -29.55 -5.47 -3.05
N SER A 149 -28.67 -5.54 -4.06
CA SER A 149 -28.74 -4.96 -5.43
C SER A 149 -29.07 -3.46 -5.59
N PHE A 150 -29.36 -2.74 -4.50
CA PHE A 150 -29.67 -1.31 -4.52
C PHE A 150 -28.60 -0.44 -3.88
N SER A 151 -27.70 -1.02 -3.08
CA SER A 151 -26.71 -0.24 -2.35
C SER A 151 -25.58 0.24 -3.25
N CYS A 152 -25.44 1.56 -3.34
CA CYS A 152 -24.25 2.20 -3.90
C CYS A 152 -23.22 2.55 -2.81
N ASN A 153 -23.48 2.19 -1.55
CA ASN A 153 -22.52 2.41 -0.47
C ASN A 153 -21.30 1.52 -0.68
N VAL A 154 -20.12 2.07 -0.43
CA VAL A 154 -18.86 1.35 -0.58
C VAL A 154 -18.10 1.38 0.73
N ALA A 155 -17.32 0.33 1.00
CA ALA A 155 -16.31 0.41 2.02
C ALA A 155 -14.92 0.09 1.48
N MET A 156 -13.94 0.66 2.15
CA MET A 156 -12.54 0.42 1.87
C MET A 156 -11.76 0.38 3.16
N HIS A 157 -10.65 -0.33 3.13
CA HIS A 157 -9.77 -0.40 4.27
C HIS A 157 -9.24 0.99 4.64
N ALA A 158 -9.19 1.36 5.93
CA ALA A 158 -8.81 2.72 6.33
C ALA A 158 -7.42 3.16 5.82
N PRO A 159 -6.36 2.35 5.98
CA PRO A 159 -5.09 2.59 5.30
C PRO A 159 -5.18 2.75 3.78
N CYS A 160 -6.10 2.06 3.10
CA CYS A 160 -6.27 2.26 1.66
C CYS A 160 -6.86 3.65 1.35
N TRP A 161 -7.85 4.08 2.14
CA TRP A 161 -8.43 5.42 2.03
C TRP A 161 -7.40 6.53 2.31
N GLU A 162 -6.66 6.41 3.41
CA GLU A 162 -5.61 7.38 3.77
C GLU A 162 -4.56 7.49 2.67
N TYR A 163 -4.09 6.34 2.15
CA TYR A 163 -3.18 6.33 1.00
C TYR A 163 -3.80 7.02 -0.22
N LEU A 164 -5.07 6.79 -0.51
CA LEU A 164 -5.73 7.41 -1.65
C LEU A 164 -5.83 8.93 -1.46
N GLN A 165 -6.22 9.40 -0.27
CA GLN A 165 -6.32 10.82 0.06
C GLN A 165 -5.01 11.56 -0.15
N GLU A 166 -3.91 10.98 0.33
CA GLU A 166 -2.61 11.65 0.27
C GLU A 166 -1.96 11.62 -1.11
N TRP A 167 -2.26 10.59 -1.91
CA TRP A 167 -1.62 10.41 -3.21
C TRP A 167 -2.42 10.89 -4.40
N LEU A 168 -3.73 11.09 -4.27
CA LEU A 168 -4.52 11.76 -5.30
C LEU A 168 -4.15 13.26 -5.35
N GLY A 169 -2.98 13.55 -5.91
CA GLY A 169 -2.54 14.88 -6.33
C GLY A 169 -3.24 15.31 -7.62
N CYS A 170 -4.53 15.06 -7.71
CA CYS A 170 -5.30 15.21 -8.93
C CYS A 170 -5.49 16.72 -9.18
N THR A 171 -4.66 17.26 -10.07
CA THR A 171 -4.55 18.71 -10.36
C THR A 171 -5.81 19.34 -10.95
N SER A 172 -6.73 18.50 -11.46
CA SER A 172 -8.01 18.95 -11.98
C SER A 172 -8.95 19.32 -10.84
N ASN A 173 -9.70 20.41 -10.99
CA ASN A 173 -10.71 20.78 -9.99
C ASN A 173 -11.71 19.63 -9.80
N PRO A 174 -12.17 19.39 -8.55
CA PRO A 174 -13.26 18.45 -8.31
C PRO A 174 -14.47 18.80 -9.17
N ARG A 175 -15.25 17.79 -9.58
CA ARG A 175 -16.50 18.08 -10.30
C ARG A 175 -17.45 18.86 -9.41
N ILE A 176 -18.25 19.70 -10.04
CA ILE A 176 -19.39 20.35 -9.39
C ILE A 176 -20.51 19.31 -9.25
N GLY A 177 -20.90 19.07 -8.02
CA GLY A 177 -22.04 18.27 -7.64
C GLY A 177 -23.36 18.92 -8.07
N ARG A 178 -24.47 18.24 -7.86
CA ARG A 178 -25.76 18.70 -8.39
C ARG A 178 -26.39 19.83 -7.60
N ASN A 179 -25.91 20.05 -6.37
CA ASN A 179 -26.24 21.22 -5.58
C ASN A 179 -25.49 22.49 -6.03
N GLY A 180 -24.53 22.37 -6.97
CA GLY A 180 -23.70 23.48 -7.43
C GLY A 180 -22.38 23.65 -6.67
N ASP A 181 -22.12 22.82 -5.66
CA ASP A 181 -20.88 22.84 -4.89
C ASP A 181 -19.87 21.81 -5.42
N PRO A 182 -18.56 22.02 -5.28
CA PRO A 182 -17.56 21.01 -5.60
C PRO A 182 -17.76 19.73 -4.75
N LEU A 183 -17.75 18.57 -5.40
CA LEU A 183 -17.78 17.28 -4.73
C LEU A 183 -16.54 17.09 -3.85
N THR A 184 -16.73 16.47 -2.69
CA THR A 184 -15.63 15.99 -1.87
C THR A 184 -14.98 14.77 -2.55
N LEU A 185 -13.77 14.39 -2.12
CA LEU A 185 -13.14 13.15 -2.60
C LEU A 185 -14.05 11.92 -2.39
N ALA A 186 -14.76 11.87 -1.27
CA ALA A 186 -15.70 10.81 -0.97
C ALA A 186 -16.92 10.86 -1.90
N GLY A 187 -17.41 12.05 -2.23
CA GLY A 187 -18.51 12.24 -3.18
C GLY A 187 -18.12 11.78 -4.58
N GLU A 188 -16.93 12.13 -5.05
CA GLU A 188 -16.41 11.65 -6.34
C GLU A 188 -16.13 10.15 -6.34
N MET A 189 -15.61 9.58 -5.23
CA MET A 189 -15.45 8.14 -5.07
C MET A 189 -16.79 7.41 -5.13
N TYR A 190 -17.79 7.92 -4.42
CA TYR A 190 -19.15 7.41 -4.46
C TYR A 190 -19.72 7.49 -5.87
N GLU A 191 -19.54 8.61 -6.57
CA GLU A 191 -19.97 8.76 -7.95
C GLU A 191 -19.22 7.80 -8.88
N ILE A 192 -17.91 7.65 -8.80
CA ILE A 192 -17.13 6.71 -9.63
C ILE A 192 -17.58 5.26 -9.38
N THR A 193 -17.70 4.89 -8.11
CA THR A 193 -18.08 3.52 -7.72
C THR A 193 -19.54 3.22 -8.00
N ALA A 194 -20.41 4.21 -7.89
CA ALA A 194 -21.78 4.12 -8.35
C ALA A 194 -21.73 4.04 -9.88
N SER A 195 -21.31 5.09 -10.60
CA SER A 195 -21.46 5.43 -12.03
C SER A 195 -20.86 4.48 -13.09
N ARG A 196 -20.44 3.27 -12.71
CA ARG A 196 -19.77 2.26 -13.54
C ARG A 196 -20.39 2.09 -14.93
N ARG A 197 -19.49 1.92 -15.92
CA ARG A 197 -19.77 1.64 -17.34
C ARG A 197 -20.40 0.25 -17.57
N GLU A 198 -20.28 -0.65 -16.60
CA GLU A 198 -20.82 -2.02 -16.62
C GLU A 198 -21.75 -2.22 -15.42
N PRO A 199 -22.87 -2.98 -15.56
CA PRO A 199 -23.78 -3.28 -14.46
C PRO A 199 -23.04 -3.95 -13.30
N GLN A 200 -23.44 -3.66 -12.07
CA GLN A 200 -22.91 -4.38 -10.93
C GLN A 200 -23.42 -5.82 -10.99
N GLU A 201 -22.48 -6.77 -11.05
CA GLU A 201 -22.80 -8.15 -10.79
C GLU A 201 -23.11 -8.31 -9.30
N GLU A 202 -24.24 -8.93 -8.98
CA GLU A 202 -24.67 -9.16 -7.60
C GLU A 202 -23.54 -9.79 -6.77
N CYS A 203 -23.38 -9.33 -5.53
CA CYS A 203 -22.39 -9.82 -4.55
C CYS A 203 -20.91 -9.53 -4.90
N ARG A 204 -20.62 -8.55 -5.76
CA ARG A 204 -19.25 -8.17 -6.14
C ARG A 204 -18.91 -6.72 -5.78
N GLY A 205 -17.90 -6.56 -4.93
CA GLY A 205 -17.45 -5.25 -4.41
C GLY A 205 -16.35 -4.55 -5.21
N TRP A 206 -15.74 -5.21 -6.21
CA TRP A 206 -14.62 -4.69 -7.01
C TRP A 206 -15.09 -3.88 -8.23
N LEU A 207 -14.20 -3.08 -8.82
CA LEU A 207 -14.46 -2.29 -10.04
C LEU A 207 -13.89 -2.95 -11.30
N PRO A 208 -14.68 -3.18 -12.36
CA PRO A 208 -14.19 -3.84 -13.57
C PRO A 208 -13.08 -3.13 -14.33
N CYS A 209 -13.02 -1.81 -14.20
CA CYS A 209 -11.99 -0.99 -14.83
C CYS A 209 -10.65 -0.97 -14.08
N ILE A 210 -10.52 -1.68 -12.94
CA ILE A 210 -9.30 -1.73 -12.14
C ILE A 210 -8.66 -3.12 -12.25
N ASP A 211 -7.40 -3.17 -12.65
CA ASP A 211 -6.58 -4.38 -12.52
C ASP A 211 -6.11 -4.51 -11.07
N TYR A 212 -6.74 -5.42 -10.34
CA TYR A 212 -6.34 -5.80 -8.97
C TYR A 212 -5.08 -6.67 -8.93
N GLY A 213 -4.39 -6.81 -10.06
CA GLY A 213 -3.27 -7.69 -10.30
C GLY A 213 -3.74 -9.10 -10.60
N GLY A 214 -4.88 -9.30 -11.29
CA GLY A 214 -5.47 -10.64 -11.53
C GLY A 214 -5.81 -11.44 -10.29
N THR A 215 -5.93 -10.77 -9.14
CA THR A 215 -6.59 -11.35 -7.96
C THR A 215 -8.02 -11.70 -8.32
N LEU A 216 -8.68 -10.89 -9.14
CA LEU A 216 -10.06 -11.14 -9.55
C LEU A 216 -10.24 -12.46 -10.28
N ASP A 217 -9.56 -12.59 -11.42
CA ASP A 217 -9.65 -13.77 -12.28
C ASP A 217 -9.32 -15.07 -11.56
N ALA A 218 -8.33 -15.00 -10.67
CA ALA A 218 -7.83 -16.10 -9.86
C ALA A 218 -8.87 -16.75 -8.94
N TYR A 219 -9.93 -16.02 -8.63
CA TYR A 219 -10.88 -16.41 -7.60
C TYR A 219 -12.32 -16.42 -8.08
N MET A 220 -12.54 -16.08 -9.36
CA MET A 220 -13.81 -16.23 -10.06
C MET A 220 -14.37 -17.66 -9.88
N GLY A 221 -15.52 -17.78 -9.20
CA GLY A 221 -16.21 -19.06 -9.00
C GLY A 221 -15.80 -19.84 -7.74
N THR A 222 -15.00 -19.26 -6.86
CA THR A 222 -14.63 -19.84 -5.55
C THR A 222 -14.92 -18.86 -4.41
N ASN A 223 -14.89 -19.31 -3.15
CA ASN A 223 -14.89 -18.38 -2.01
C ASN A 223 -13.66 -17.48 -2.12
N TYR A 224 -13.89 -16.24 -2.55
CA TYR A 224 -12.95 -15.48 -3.35
C TYR A 224 -11.58 -15.28 -2.69
N GLN A 225 -11.41 -15.44 -1.38
CA GLN A 225 -10.08 -15.27 -0.75
C GLN A 225 -9.76 -16.24 0.39
N GLU A 226 -10.52 -17.32 0.58
CA GLU A 226 -10.22 -18.30 1.63
C GLU A 226 -8.94 -19.11 1.37
N TYR A 227 -8.47 -19.14 0.11
CA TYR A 227 -7.43 -20.06 -0.36
C TYR A 227 -6.20 -19.33 -0.92
N ILE A 228 -5.00 -19.76 -0.51
CA ILE A 228 -3.73 -19.13 -0.91
C ILE A 228 -3.43 -19.36 -2.38
N VAL A 229 -3.72 -20.55 -2.94
CA VAL A 229 -3.30 -20.90 -4.31
C VAL A 229 -4.11 -20.18 -5.40
N GLY A 230 -5.24 -19.57 -5.06
CA GLY A 230 -6.08 -18.86 -6.03
C GLY A 230 -5.35 -17.79 -6.86
N PRO A 231 -4.68 -16.77 -6.28
CA PRO A 231 -4.02 -15.65 -6.99
C PRO A 231 -2.75 -16.06 -7.74
N ARG A 232 -2.44 -17.37 -7.80
CA ARG A 232 -1.20 -17.87 -8.36
C ARG A 232 -1.11 -17.57 -9.85
N ARG A 233 0.02 -17.02 -10.27
CA ARG A 233 0.33 -16.77 -11.69
C ARG A 233 1.52 -17.61 -12.13
N GLY A 234 1.24 -18.86 -12.53
CA GLY A 234 2.25 -19.82 -12.95
C GLY A 234 3.05 -20.43 -11.79
N SER A 235 4.08 -21.23 -12.12
CA SER A 235 4.85 -22.04 -11.14
C SER A 235 6.35 -21.72 -11.17
N LYS A 236 6.69 -20.45 -11.41
CA LYS A 236 8.08 -20.01 -11.65
C LYS A 236 8.98 -20.28 -10.44
N HIS A 237 8.55 -19.87 -9.25
CA HIS A 237 9.38 -20.01 -8.05
C HIS A 237 9.42 -21.46 -7.59
N ILE A 238 8.31 -22.21 -7.71
CA ILE A 238 8.27 -23.64 -7.43
C ILE A 238 9.23 -24.39 -8.35
N LEU A 239 9.19 -24.09 -9.66
CA LEU A 239 10.12 -24.65 -10.65
C LEU A 239 11.57 -24.37 -10.28
N GLN A 240 11.90 -23.14 -9.89
CA GLN A 240 13.25 -22.77 -9.46
C GLN A 240 13.66 -23.52 -8.19
N ALA A 241 12.77 -23.63 -7.20
CA ALA A 241 13.03 -24.38 -5.97
C ALA A 241 13.31 -25.87 -6.26
N LEU A 242 12.52 -26.48 -7.15
CA LEU A 242 12.72 -27.86 -7.59
C LEU A 242 14.07 -28.05 -8.30
N LYS A 243 14.46 -27.13 -9.19
CA LYS A 243 15.78 -27.11 -9.84
C LYS A 243 16.93 -27.00 -8.85
N SER A 244 16.73 -26.27 -7.75
CA SER A 244 17.71 -26.15 -6.66
C SER A 244 17.71 -27.33 -5.69
N GLY A 245 16.96 -28.40 -5.97
CA GLY A 245 16.93 -29.60 -5.12
C GLY A 245 16.00 -29.48 -3.90
N LEU A 246 15.24 -28.40 -3.74
CA LEU A 246 14.29 -28.25 -2.64
C LEU A 246 13.10 -29.20 -2.82
N ARG A 247 12.62 -29.81 -1.72
CA ARG A 247 11.55 -30.81 -1.74
C ARG A 247 10.57 -30.61 -0.59
N GLU A 248 9.36 -31.14 -0.75
CA GLU A 248 8.31 -31.16 0.27
C GLU A 248 8.09 -29.79 0.93
N VAL A 249 8.23 -29.69 2.25
CA VAL A 249 8.03 -28.45 3.03
C VAL A 249 8.91 -27.30 2.59
N GLN A 250 10.07 -27.59 1.99
CA GLN A 250 10.97 -26.56 1.50
C GLN A 250 10.42 -25.83 0.27
N LEU A 251 9.38 -26.38 -0.38
CA LEU A 251 8.68 -25.74 -1.50
C LEU A 251 7.69 -24.67 -1.04
N ILE A 252 7.33 -24.64 0.25
CA ILE A 252 6.31 -23.70 0.76
C ILE A 252 6.66 -22.25 0.47
N PRO A 253 7.87 -21.73 0.77
CA PRO A 253 8.20 -20.34 0.46
C PRO A 253 8.08 -20.00 -1.03
N ALA A 254 8.37 -20.96 -1.92
CA ALA A 254 8.22 -20.80 -3.35
C ALA A 254 6.74 -20.79 -3.77
N LEU A 255 5.93 -21.69 -3.21
CA LEU A 255 4.48 -21.72 -3.40
C LEU A 255 3.84 -20.40 -2.97
N LEU A 256 4.18 -19.89 -1.78
CA LEU A 256 3.62 -18.63 -1.26
C LEU A 256 3.99 -17.42 -2.15
N ARG A 257 5.18 -17.44 -2.77
CA ARG A 257 5.60 -16.41 -3.74
C ARG A 257 4.84 -16.50 -5.05
N ASP A 258 4.70 -17.71 -5.60
CA ASP A 258 3.93 -17.93 -6.83
C ASP A 258 2.45 -17.57 -6.61
N ALA A 259 1.91 -17.86 -5.43
CA ALA A 259 0.59 -17.48 -4.95
C ALA A 259 0.45 -16.00 -4.58
N ARG A 260 1.54 -15.22 -4.61
CA ARG A 260 1.56 -13.78 -4.30
C ARG A 260 1.02 -13.42 -2.92
N LEU A 261 1.28 -14.25 -1.90
CA LEU A 261 0.81 -14.04 -0.53
C LEU A 261 1.17 -12.64 0.02
N TRP A 262 2.25 -12.03 -0.47
CA TRP A 262 2.65 -10.66 -0.14
C TRP A 262 1.53 -9.62 -0.31
N MET A 263 0.54 -9.85 -1.17
CA MET A 263 -0.57 -8.91 -1.35
C MET A 263 -1.42 -8.74 -0.10
N TRP A 264 -1.35 -9.70 0.82
CA TRP A 264 -2.04 -9.76 2.11
C TRP A 264 -1.19 -9.23 3.27
N ALA A 265 0.08 -8.91 3.01
CA ALA A 265 1.00 -8.41 4.03
C ALA A 265 0.71 -6.95 4.41
N ARG A 266 1.04 -6.60 5.65
CA ARG A 266 1.01 -5.21 6.17
C ARG A 266 1.95 -4.34 5.35
N PRO A 267 1.47 -3.25 4.71
CA PRO A 267 2.35 -2.35 3.98
C PRO A 267 3.25 -1.57 4.94
N ASP A 268 2.77 -1.17 6.10
CA ASP A 268 3.41 -0.23 7.02
C ASP A 268 4.72 -0.79 7.64
N ARG A 269 4.99 -2.08 7.47
CA ARG A 269 6.24 -2.71 7.89
C ARG A 269 7.37 -2.49 6.90
N TRP A 270 8.39 -1.77 7.33
CA TRP A 270 9.65 -1.61 6.59
C TRP A 270 10.62 -2.76 6.90
N PRO A 271 11.46 -3.19 5.93
CA PRO A 271 12.48 -4.19 6.19
C PRO A 271 13.50 -3.62 7.19
N ARG A 272 13.69 -4.32 8.31
CA ARG A 272 14.75 -4.04 9.28
C ARG A 272 16.02 -4.77 8.89
N ALA A 273 17.17 -4.26 9.32
CA ALA A 273 18.42 -4.99 9.16
C ALA A 273 18.26 -6.38 9.81
N PRO A 274 18.76 -7.46 9.18
CA PRO A 274 18.87 -8.73 9.87
C PRO A 274 19.66 -8.46 11.16
N GLY A 275 19.15 -8.91 12.31
CA GLY A 275 19.81 -8.69 13.59
C GLY A 275 21.27 -9.14 13.53
N ALA A 276 22.14 -8.55 14.35
CA ALA A 276 23.57 -8.84 14.41
C ALA A 276 23.84 -10.29 14.87
N GLY A 277 23.53 -11.26 14.02
CA GLY A 277 23.95 -12.63 14.13
C GLY A 277 25.32 -12.81 13.47
N PRO A 278 26.06 -13.88 13.79
CA PRO A 278 27.38 -14.18 13.22
C PRO A 278 27.37 -14.48 11.71
N TYR A 279 26.22 -14.30 11.06
CA TYR A 279 26.03 -14.38 9.63
C TYR A 279 25.42 -13.06 9.16
N ASP A 280 26.24 -12.19 8.58
CA ASP A 280 25.82 -11.48 7.37
C ASP A 280 26.27 -12.37 6.19
N PRO A 281 25.43 -13.32 5.72
CA PRO A 281 25.87 -14.42 4.88
C PRO A 281 25.89 -14.09 3.39
N ASP A 282 25.63 -12.85 2.99
CA ASP A 282 25.58 -12.51 1.57
C ASP A 282 26.62 -11.44 1.21
N PRO A 283 27.93 -11.80 1.20
CA PRO A 283 28.87 -11.13 0.34
C PRO A 283 28.43 -11.43 -1.08
N LEU A 284 27.44 -10.67 -1.58
CA LEU A 284 27.12 -10.53 -2.98
C LEU A 284 27.26 -11.85 -3.71
N SER A 285 26.34 -12.80 -3.42
CA SER A 285 26.22 -14.10 -4.08
C SER A 285 27.04 -14.15 -5.36
N ALA A 286 28.17 -14.83 -5.24
CA ALA A 286 29.23 -14.95 -6.23
C ALA A 286 28.68 -14.72 -7.63
N ALA A 287 29.10 -13.62 -8.26
CA ALA A 287 28.88 -13.41 -9.68
C ALA A 287 29.27 -14.73 -10.38
N SER A 288 28.26 -15.43 -10.89
CA SER A 288 28.41 -16.72 -11.55
C SER A 288 29.61 -16.61 -12.50
N GLY A 289 30.60 -17.49 -12.34
CA GLY A 289 31.89 -17.42 -13.05
C GLY A 289 31.81 -17.52 -14.58
N ALA A 290 30.62 -17.46 -15.16
CA ALA A 290 30.35 -17.40 -16.58
C ALA A 290 29.35 -16.28 -16.86
N VAL A 291 29.78 -15.03 -16.70
CA VAL A 291 29.02 -13.89 -17.22
C VAL A 291 29.59 -13.52 -18.59
N PRO A 292 28.76 -13.41 -19.66
CA PRO A 292 29.24 -12.95 -20.95
C PRO A 292 29.92 -11.59 -20.78
N GLN A 293 31.14 -11.46 -21.29
CA GLN A 293 31.83 -10.18 -21.26
C GLN A 293 30.96 -9.16 -22.02
N PRO A 294 30.51 -8.08 -21.35
CA PRO A 294 29.79 -7.02 -22.03
C PRO A 294 30.68 -6.45 -23.12
N SER A 295 30.08 -5.92 -24.19
CA SER A 295 30.84 -5.20 -25.21
C SER A 295 31.72 -4.15 -24.53
N VAL A 296 33.02 -4.14 -24.87
CA VAL A 296 34.06 -3.24 -24.34
C VAL A 296 33.57 -1.79 -24.22
N LEU A 297 32.68 -1.36 -25.11
CA LEU A 297 32.09 -0.01 -25.19
C LEU A 297 31.45 0.50 -23.89
N ILE A 298 30.69 -0.31 -23.14
CA ILE A 298 29.99 0.19 -21.95
C ILE A 298 30.95 0.37 -20.76
N CYS A 299 31.96 -0.50 -20.66
CA CYS A 299 33.02 -0.37 -19.65
C CYS A 299 33.89 0.87 -19.92
N THR A 300 34.06 1.26 -21.18
CA THR A 300 34.84 2.45 -21.57
C THR A 300 34.11 3.79 -21.44
N LEU A 301 32.83 3.80 -21.03
CA LEU A 301 32.11 5.06 -20.82
C LEU A 301 32.82 5.89 -19.74
N PRO A 302 33.01 7.21 -19.93
CA PRO A 302 33.48 8.13 -18.89
C PRO A 302 32.67 8.00 -17.59
N ASN A 303 33.30 8.29 -16.44
CA ASN A 303 32.67 8.17 -15.13
C ASN A 303 31.51 9.14 -14.93
N GLU A 304 31.48 10.22 -15.71
CA GLU A 304 30.43 11.22 -15.73
C GLU A 304 29.23 10.75 -16.55
N LEU A 305 29.47 10.05 -17.66
CA LEU A 305 28.41 9.57 -18.57
C LEU A 305 27.75 8.29 -18.08
N PHE A 306 28.47 7.46 -17.33
CA PHE A 306 27.92 6.19 -16.87
C PHE A 306 26.71 6.36 -15.91
N PRO A 307 26.75 7.23 -14.88
CA PRO A 307 25.56 7.56 -14.09
C PRO A 307 24.42 8.12 -14.94
N GLU A 308 24.70 8.94 -15.96
CA GLU A 308 23.70 9.49 -16.90
C GLU A 308 23.08 8.42 -17.81
N VAL A 309 23.80 7.35 -18.14
CA VAL A 309 23.22 6.19 -18.83
C VAL A 309 22.36 5.37 -17.87
N LEU A 310 22.84 5.11 -16.66
CA LEU A 310 22.08 4.38 -15.63
C LEU A 310 20.83 5.13 -15.18
N HIS A 311 20.85 6.46 -15.28
CA HIS A 311 19.70 7.35 -15.13
C HIS A 311 18.57 6.98 -16.12
N HIS A 312 18.93 6.46 -17.29
CA HIS A 312 18.13 5.75 -18.30
C HIS A 312 17.39 4.49 -17.82
N CYS A 313 18.00 3.78 -16.89
CA CYS A 313 17.68 2.39 -16.58
C CYS A 313 16.73 2.27 -15.39
N ARG A 314 15.96 1.18 -15.34
CA ARG A 314 15.25 0.82 -14.11
C ARG A 314 16.26 0.30 -13.10
N ILE A 315 15.95 0.39 -11.80
CA ILE A 315 16.88 -0.09 -10.76
C ILE A 315 17.23 -1.58 -10.92
N GLU A 316 16.28 -2.39 -11.41
CA GLU A 316 16.54 -3.81 -11.66
C GLU A 316 17.57 -4.00 -12.77
N ASP A 317 17.51 -3.17 -13.81
CA ASP A 317 18.46 -3.15 -14.92
C ASP A 317 19.82 -2.62 -14.49
N VAL A 318 19.87 -1.65 -13.55
CA VAL A 318 21.12 -1.17 -12.95
C VAL A 318 21.85 -2.33 -12.27
N PHE A 319 21.16 -3.13 -11.45
CA PHE A 319 21.76 -4.32 -10.84
C PHE A 319 22.09 -5.40 -11.87
N ALA A 320 21.27 -5.57 -12.92
CA ALA A 320 21.57 -6.50 -14.00
C ALA A 320 22.85 -6.11 -14.77
N VAL A 321 23.01 -4.83 -15.11
CA VAL A 321 24.23 -4.25 -15.71
C VAL A 321 25.42 -4.48 -14.79
N GLY A 322 25.26 -4.21 -13.49
CA GLY A 322 26.29 -4.51 -12.50
C GLY A 322 26.65 -6.00 -12.47
N SER A 323 25.69 -6.90 -12.68
CA SER A 323 25.98 -8.34 -12.69
C SER A 323 26.72 -8.82 -13.95
N THR A 324 26.84 -8.01 -15.01
CA THR A 324 27.44 -8.44 -16.30
C THR A 324 28.96 -8.60 -16.26
N CYS A 325 29.70 -7.80 -15.48
CA CYS A 325 31.13 -7.98 -15.29
C CYS A 325 31.63 -7.28 -14.02
N LYS A 326 32.82 -7.67 -13.53
CA LYS A 326 33.41 -7.13 -12.29
C LYS A 326 33.64 -5.61 -12.32
N GLU A 327 33.94 -5.05 -13.49
CA GLU A 327 34.19 -3.62 -13.64
C GLU A 327 32.90 -2.81 -13.54
N LEU A 328 31.87 -3.18 -14.32
CA LEU A 328 30.55 -2.55 -14.25
C LEU A 328 29.93 -2.76 -12.88
N TYR A 329 30.12 -3.92 -12.28
CA TYR A 329 29.73 -4.20 -10.92
C TYR A 329 30.29 -3.15 -9.94
N ALA A 330 31.60 -2.92 -9.97
CA ALA A 330 32.26 -1.95 -9.10
C ALA A 330 31.81 -0.51 -9.39
N ARG A 331 31.58 -0.17 -10.66
CA ARG A 331 31.11 1.17 -11.08
C ARG A 331 29.64 1.43 -10.72
N VAL A 332 28.77 0.43 -10.89
CA VAL A 332 27.34 0.49 -10.56
C VAL A 332 27.14 0.58 -9.05
N LEU A 333 27.86 -0.26 -8.30
CA LEU A 333 27.74 -0.30 -6.84
C LEU A 333 28.57 0.78 -6.15
N ASN A 334 29.30 1.60 -6.91
CA ASN A 334 29.86 2.82 -6.36
C ASN A 334 28.72 3.66 -5.74
N ARG A 335 28.93 4.09 -4.50
CA ARG A 335 27.91 4.75 -3.70
C ARG A 335 27.33 5.98 -4.38
N SER A 336 28.15 6.83 -4.99
CA SER A 336 27.65 8.06 -5.62
C SER A 336 26.78 7.74 -6.84
N THR A 337 27.21 6.77 -7.66
CA THR A 337 26.46 6.28 -8.81
C THR A 337 25.12 5.66 -8.38
N LEU A 338 25.15 4.74 -7.41
CA LEU A 338 23.94 4.04 -6.95
C LEU A 338 22.97 5.00 -6.23
N ALA A 339 23.48 5.89 -5.37
CA ALA A 339 22.64 6.89 -4.70
C ALA A 339 22.02 7.86 -5.72
N HIS A 340 22.77 8.27 -6.75
CA HIS A 340 22.23 9.09 -7.83
C HIS A 340 21.13 8.34 -8.60
N ALA A 341 21.39 7.09 -8.99
CA ALA A 341 20.41 6.24 -9.68
C ALA A 341 19.14 6.03 -8.83
N VAL A 342 19.27 5.79 -7.53
CA VAL A 342 18.15 5.62 -6.60
C VAL A 342 17.37 6.92 -6.42
N ARG A 343 18.02 8.06 -6.14
CA ARG A 343 17.34 9.35 -6.03
C ARG A 343 16.54 9.66 -7.29
N LYS A 344 17.14 9.41 -8.45
CA LYS A 344 16.49 9.67 -9.71
C LYS A 344 15.36 8.68 -10.00
N ALA A 345 15.55 7.41 -9.67
CA ALA A 345 14.49 6.42 -9.70
C ALA A 345 13.35 6.78 -8.72
N MET A 346 13.62 7.40 -7.57
CA MET A 346 12.55 7.86 -6.68
C MET A 346 11.79 9.06 -7.25
N ARG A 347 12.46 9.93 -8.03
CA ARG A 347 11.85 11.11 -8.68
C ARG A 347 11.09 10.80 -9.97
N ASN A 348 11.44 9.71 -10.66
CA ASN A 348 10.78 9.33 -11.90
C ASN A 348 9.41 8.69 -11.62
N ARG A 349 8.32 9.31 -12.10
CA ARG A 349 6.94 8.79 -11.93
C ARG A 349 6.71 7.39 -12.53
N ALA A 350 7.56 6.97 -13.47
CA ALA A 350 7.48 5.65 -14.09
C ALA A 350 8.30 4.58 -13.34
N SER A 351 9.05 4.96 -12.30
CA SER A 351 10.00 4.06 -11.65
C SER A 351 9.35 3.18 -10.57
N PRO A 352 9.80 1.91 -10.45
CA PRO A 352 9.33 0.99 -9.41
C PRO A 352 9.84 1.35 -8.00
N LEU A 353 10.64 2.41 -7.84
CA LEU A 353 11.10 2.92 -6.54
C LEU A 353 10.38 4.19 -6.10
N GLN A 354 9.48 4.74 -6.90
CA GLN A 354 8.76 5.96 -6.52
C GLN A 354 7.99 5.78 -5.20
N TRP A 355 7.44 4.59 -4.97
CA TRP A 355 6.70 4.28 -3.75
C TRP A 355 7.58 4.18 -2.49
N LEU A 356 8.92 4.11 -2.63
CA LEU A 356 9.85 4.18 -1.49
C LEU A 356 9.95 5.56 -0.86
N VAL A 357 9.52 6.60 -1.57
CA VAL A 357 9.44 7.94 -0.97
C VAL A 357 8.32 7.86 0.07
N PRO A 358 8.61 8.09 1.36
CA PRO A 358 7.54 8.10 2.34
C PRO A 358 6.59 9.23 2.00
N VAL A 359 5.29 8.97 2.17
CA VAL A 359 4.27 9.99 2.02
C VAL A 359 4.57 11.07 3.06
N PRO A 360 4.83 12.33 2.66
CA PRO A 360 5.07 13.42 3.60
C PRO A 360 3.98 13.52 4.67
N ALA A 361 2.75 13.09 4.34
CA ALA A 361 1.58 13.20 5.18
C ALA A 361 1.27 11.99 6.08
N LEU A 362 1.81 10.79 5.81
CA LEU A 362 1.64 9.64 6.70
C LEU A 362 2.78 9.63 7.73
N ARG A 363 2.72 10.55 8.70
CA ARG A 363 3.76 10.78 9.71
C ARG A 363 4.21 9.48 10.39
N GLU A 364 3.28 8.60 10.73
CA GLU A 364 3.59 7.32 11.39
C GLU A 364 4.40 6.38 10.48
N GLU A 365 4.07 6.32 9.18
CA GLU A 365 4.84 5.52 8.23
C GLU A 365 6.23 6.09 7.95
N TRP A 366 6.34 7.43 7.89
CA TRP A 366 7.63 8.10 7.81
C TRP A 366 8.50 7.74 9.02
N LEU A 367 7.94 7.83 10.24
CA LEU A 367 8.66 7.48 11.46
C LEU A 367 9.05 6.00 11.47
N ALA A 368 8.17 5.09 11.07
CA ALA A 368 8.48 3.67 10.95
C ALA A 368 9.56 3.39 9.88
N ALA A 369 9.56 4.16 8.78
CA ALA A 369 10.62 4.10 7.77
C ALA A 369 11.95 4.52 8.36
N CYS A 370 11.98 5.66 9.06
CA CYS A 370 13.17 6.19 9.71
C CYS A 370 13.71 5.23 10.77
N GLU A 371 12.85 4.71 11.65
CA GLU A 371 13.23 3.72 12.67
C GLU A 371 13.81 2.46 12.02
N ALA A 372 13.14 1.91 11.00
CA ALA A 372 13.65 0.75 10.29
C ALA A 372 14.98 1.06 9.60
N MET A 373 15.13 2.21 8.95
CA MET A 373 16.38 2.65 8.34
C MET A 373 17.51 2.81 9.37
N GLN A 374 17.20 3.29 10.57
CA GLN A 374 18.18 3.39 11.67
C GLN A 374 18.72 2.02 12.08
N THR A 375 17.96 0.93 11.93
CA THR A 375 18.50 -0.43 12.18
C THR A 375 19.60 -0.85 11.20
N TRP A 376 19.64 -0.24 10.01
CA TRP A 376 20.66 -0.49 9.00
C TRP A 376 21.89 0.41 9.15
N LEU A 377 21.73 1.54 9.83
CA LEU A 377 22.86 2.31 10.32
C LEU A 377 23.43 1.48 11.46
N GLY A 378 24.68 1.02 11.33
CA GLY A 378 25.35 0.30 12.42
C GLY A 378 25.29 1.13 13.71
N PRO A 379 25.51 0.53 14.89
CA PRO A 379 25.64 1.32 16.10
C PRO A 379 26.68 2.40 15.81
N THR A 380 26.24 3.66 15.77
CA THR A 380 27.16 4.76 15.94
C THR A 380 27.67 4.50 17.34
N ASP A 381 28.87 3.93 17.45
CA ASP A 381 29.67 4.10 18.65
C ASP A 381 29.59 5.60 18.89
N SER A 382 28.77 6.01 19.85
CA SER A 382 28.88 7.33 20.40
C SER A 382 30.34 7.35 20.79
N ILE A 383 31.14 8.05 19.98
CA ILE A 383 32.45 8.49 20.40
C ILE A 383 32.07 9.39 21.56
N ASP A 384 31.97 8.76 22.73
CA ASP A 384 31.91 9.41 23.99
C ASP A 384 33.09 10.35 23.91
N ASN A 385 32.78 11.64 23.77
CA ASN A 385 33.71 12.71 24.03
C ASN A 385 33.96 12.73 25.55
N ASP A 386 34.33 11.58 26.11
CA ASP A 386 34.99 11.44 27.39
C ASP A 386 36.46 11.81 27.18
N ARG A 387 36.66 13.02 26.67
CA ARG A 387 37.92 13.73 26.78
C ARG A 387 37.91 14.40 28.15
N THR A 388 38.46 13.66 29.10
CA THR A 388 39.42 14.16 30.08
C THR A 388 38.95 15.31 30.96
N ALA A 389 38.22 14.98 32.04
CA ALA A 389 38.37 15.67 33.32
C ALA A 389 39.32 14.86 34.22
N ALA A 390 40.58 14.76 33.80
CA ALA A 390 41.69 14.44 34.69
C ALA A 390 42.68 15.60 34.56
N GLY A 391 42.60 16.50 35.52
CA GLY A 391 43.40 17.71 35.62
C GLY A 391 43.29 18.27 37.02
N ASP A 392 43.91 17.56 37.96
CA ASP A 392 44.33 18.11 39.25
C ASP A 392 45.14 19.40 39.02
N ASN A 393 44.74 20.49 39.68
CA ASN A 393 45.66 21.46 40.26
C ASN A 393 44.91 22.35 41.26
N ASP A 394 45.05 21.99 42.53
CA ASP A 394 45.66 22.79 43.61
C ASP A 394 45.36 24.30 43.71
N GLY A 395 44.82 24.68 44.88
CA GLY A 395 45.24 25.86 45.63
C GLY A 395 44.52 27.20 45.36
N GLY A 396 43.72 27.67 46.32
CA GLY A 396 43.32 29.08 46.36
C GLY A 396 42.19 29.45 47.32
N ASP A 397 42.52 29.54 48.61
CA ASP A 397 41.72 30.17 49.66
C ASP A 397 41.41 31.65 49.34
N GLY A 398 40.17 32.10 49.54
CA GLY A 398 39.82 33.51 49.32
C GLY A 398 38.36 33.85 49.57
N LYS A 399 38.04 34.23 50.82
CA LYS A 399 36.79 34.88 51.24
C LYS A 399 36.54 36.18 50.46
N HIS A 400 35.30 36.45 50.06
CA HIS A 400 34.65 37.75 50.32
C HIS A 400 33.13 37.72 50.14
N GLU A 401 32.48 38.42 51.07
CA GLU A 401 31.04 38.65 51.26
C GLU A 401 30.46 39.73 50.33
N GLY A 402 29.13 39.72 50.20
CA GLY A 402 28.27 40.86 49.81
C GLY A 402 28.03 40.97 48.30
N GLY A 403 26.83 41.13 47.77
CA GLY A 403 25.49 41.47 48.27
C GLY A 403 24.58 41.68 47.04
N PRO A 404 23.27 41.86 47.22
CA PRO A 404 22.26 41.86 46.15
C PRO A 404 22.06 43.26 45.53
N LEU A 405 21.12 43.38 44.56
CA LEU A 405 20.44 44.56 43.96
C LEU A 405 20.54 44.48 42.43
N ASP A 406 19.46 44.14 41.72
CA ASP A 406 18.37 45.03 41.25
C ASP A 406 18.72 45.60 39.86
N ASP A 407 17.92 45.23 38.85
CA ASP A 407 17.02 46.17 38.15
C ASP A 407 16.57 45.67 36.77
N GLU A 408 15.25 45.75 36.60
CA GLU A 408 14.42 45.50 35.43
C GLU A 408 14.58 46.60 34.33
N PRO A 409 13.92 46.45 33.15
CA PRO A 409 14.30 47.07 31.87
C PRO A 409 13.71 48.49 31.66
N PRO A 410 13.91 49.11 30.47
CA PRO A 410 12.76 49.12 29.56
C PRO A 410 13.06 49.17 28.04
N ALA A 411 12.11 48.61 27.30
CA ALA A 411 11.44 49.08 26.07
C ALA A 411 12.14 50.07 25.10
N GLY A 412 12.06 49.75 23.81
CA GLY A 412 11.97 50.79 22.77
C GLY A 412 12.08 50.27 21.33
N GLY A 413 10.96 50.35 20.60
CA GLY A 413 10.85 50.51 19.13
C GLY A 413 11.41 49.38 18.24
N ASP A 414 10.95 49.15 17.02
CA ASP A 414 9.95 49.81 16.20
C ASP A 414 9.47 48.82 15.13
N ALA A 415 8.30 49.14 14.60
CA ALA A 415 7.61 48.49 13.51
C ALA A 415 8.52 48.09 12.33
N HIS A 416 8.48 46.80 11.97
CA HIS A 416 8.79 46.38 10.62
C HIS A 416 7.91 45.22 10.18
N GLY A 417 7.07 45.52 9.18
CA GLY A 417 6.70 44.64 8.08
C GLY A 417 6.10 43.30 8.44
N ASP A 418 4.76 43.23 8.34
CA ASP A 418 4.07 41.99 7.96
C ASP A 418 4.55 41.58 6.55
N ASP A 419 5.73 40.98 6.48
CA ASP A 419 6.19 40.16 5.37
C ASP A 419 5.37 38.86 5.47
N PRO A 420 4.64 38.43 4.41
CA PRO A 420 3.93 37.18 4.48
C PRO A 420 4.97 36.09 4.73
N THR A 421 4.91 35.51 5.92
CA THR A 421 5.60 34.29 6.30
C THR A 421 5.52 33.33 5.12
N VAL A 422 6.61 33.30 4.35
CA VAL A 422 6.98 32.18 3.52
C VAL A 422 6.96 31.03 4.49
N ALA A 423 5.88 30.23 4.43
CA ALA A 423 5.77 29.02 5.21
C ALA A 423 7.11 28.31 5.03
N ASP A 424 7.82 28.17 6.14
CA ASP A 424 9.14 27.57 6.18
C ASP A 424 9.09 26.32 5.32
N ASP A 425 10.02 26.28 4.38
CA ASP A 425 10.35 25.12 3.57
C ASP A 425 10.69 23.99 4.56
N GLU A 426 9.66 23.29 5.06
CA GLU A 426 9.76 21.97 5.70
C GLU A 426 10.16 20.98 4.60
N SER A 427 11.32 21.24 4.01
CA SER A 427 12.05 20.29 3.21
C SER A 427 12.22 19.08 4.11
N LEU A 428 11.46 18.04 3.79
CA LEU A 428 11.46 16.81 4.57
C LEU A 428 12.91 16.40 4.84
N PRO A 429 13.24 16.01 6.08
CA PRO A 429 14.61 15.65 6.43
C PRO A 429 15.14 14.62 5.43
N SER A 430 16.39 14.83 4.98
CA SER A 430 17.01 13.95 4.00
C SER A 430 16.88 12.49 4.47
N LEU A 431 16.24 11.65 3.66
CA LEU A 431 16.01 10.25 4.02
C LEU A 431 17.31 9.59 4.49
N PRO A 432 17.31 8.84 5.61
CA PRO A 432 18.49 8.11 6.09
C PRO A 432 19.08 7.17 5.04
N LEU A 433 18.28 6.75 4.05
CA LEU A 433 18.70 6.03 2.84
C LEU A 433 19.91 6.67 2.13
N PHE A 434 20.13 7.98 2.30
CA PHE A 434 21.20 8.74 1.68
C PHE A 434 22.40 9.04 2.59
N ASP A 435 22.34 8.67 3.88
CA ASP A 435 23.47 8.78 4.81
C ASP A 435 24.64 7.93 4.31
N PRO A 436 25.90 8.42 4.25
CA PRO A 436 27.07 7.66 3.82
C PRO A 436 27.30 6.30 4.50
N ALA A 437 26.86 6.12 5.74
CA ALA A 437 26.94 4.87 6.50
C ALA A 437 25.83 3.87 6.13
N PHE A 438 24.75 4.31 5.49
CA PHE A 438 23.62 3.44 5.15
C PHE A 438 24.00 2.37 4.11
N PRO A 439 23.80 1.07 4.37
CA PRO A 439 24.16 -0.02 3.46
C PRO A 439 23.12 -0.18 2.33
N ILE A 440 23.07 0.81 1.43
CA ILE A 440 22.04 0.94 0.39
C ILE A 440 21.88 -0.30 -0.48
N ALA A 441 22.98 -0.97 -0.84
CA ALA A 441 22.91 -2.18 -1.68
C ALA A 441 22.25 -3.35 -0.95
N THR A 442 22.56 -3.55 0.35
CA THR A 442 21.96 -4.60 1.18
C THR A 442 20.49 -4.31 1.43
N PHE A 443 20.16 -3.05 1.78
CA PHE A 443 18.77 -2.61 1.92
C PHE A 443 17.96 -2.85 0.65
N LEU A 444 18.46 -2.48 -0.54
CA LEU A 444 17.75 -2.69 -1.80
C LEU A 444 17.54 -4.18 -2.13
N ARG A 445 18.43 -5.08 -1.68
CA ARG A 445 18.19 -6.53 -1.78
C ARG A 445 17.11 -7.00 -0.82
N ALA A 446 17.19 -6.60 0.45
CA ALA A 446 16.17 -6.94 1.45
C ALA A 446 14.78 -6.39 1.07
N TYR A 447 14.76 -5.19 0.50
CA TYR A 447 13.59 -4.58 -0.12
C TYR A 447 12.96 -5.48 -1.19
N ARG A 448 13.78 -6.01 -2.11
CA ARG A 448 13.30 -6.85 -3.22
C ARG A 448 12.62 -8.12 -2.71
N THR A 449 13.07 -8.64 -1.57
CA THR A 449 12.56 -9.87 -0.96
C THR A 449 11.46 -9.63 0.08
N SER A 450 11.27 -8.40 0.54
CA SER A 450 10.26 -8.06 1.55
C SER A 450 8.83 -8.07 0.97
N ALA A 451 7.96 -8.87 1.60
CA ALA A 451 6.55 -8.98 1.23
C ALA A 451 5.79 -7.66 1.45
N SER A 452 6.02 -6.97 2.57
CA SER A 452 5.41 -5.67 2.89
C SER A 452 5.74 -4.60 1.85
N MET A 453 6.97 -4.62 1.35
CA MET A 453 7.43 -3.76 0.27
C MET A 453 6.69 -4.03 -1.04
N GLN A 454 6.51 -5.31 -1.39
CA GLN A 454 5.71 -5.69 -2.56
C GLN A 454 4.22 -5.28 -2.40
N ALA A 455 3.67 -5.37 -1.19
CA ALA A 455 2.32 -4.91 -0.87
C ALA A 455 2.15 -3.39 -1.08
N ARG A 456 3.10 -2.58 -0.58
CA ARG A 456 3.13 -1.12 -0.83
C ARG A 456 3.18 -0.80 -2.32
N ARG A 457 4.09 -1.45 -3.06
CA ARG A 457 4.18 -1.28 -4.51
C ARG A 457 2.85 -1.54 -5.19
N ARG A 458 2.14 -2.61 -4.82
CA ARG A 458 0.81 -2.90 -5.39
C ARG A 458 -0.21 -1.82 -5.04
N ARG A 459 -0.29 -1.38 -3.79
CA ARG A 459 -1.20 -0.28 -3.40
C ARG A 459 -0.91 0.97 -4.22
N TRP A 460 0.36 1.29 -4.45
CA TRP A 460 0.76 2.37 -5.32
C TRP A 460 0.27 2.21 -6.77
N GLU A 461 0.45 1.03 -7.37
CA GLU A 461 -0.08 0.75 -8.71
C GLU A 461 -1.61 0.88 -8.79
N LEU A 462 -2.33 0.49 -7.73
CA LEU A 462 -3.78 0.68 -7.65
C LEU A 462 -4.15 2.16 -7.57
N ILE A 463 -3.47 2.94 -6.74
CA ILE A 463 -3.70 4.38 -6.61
C ILE A 463 -3.49 5.10 -7.93
N LYS A 464 -2.48 4.73 -8.73
CA LYS A 464 -2.29 5.32 -10.07
C LYS A 464 -3.45 5.03 -11.02
N GLN A 465 -4.03 3.84 -10.95
CA GLN A 465 -5.23 3.52 -11.71
C GLN A 465 -6.40 4.39 -11.25
N TRP A 466 -6.55 4.60 -9.94
CA TRP A 466 -7.53 5.53 -9.38
C TRP A 466 -7.29 6.97 -9.81
N ASP A 467 -6.06 7.49 -9.77
CA ASP A 467 -5.74 8.85 -10.24
C ASP A 467 -6.18 9.04 -11.70
N ALA A 468 -5.90 8.05 -12.56
CA ALA A 468 -6.39 8.06 -13.94
C ALA A 468 -7.92 8.02 -14.04
N LEU A 469 -8.60 7.22 -13.20
CA LEU A 469 -10.07 7.17 -13.13
C LEU A 469 -10.67 8.49 -12.66
N PHE A 470 -10.14 9.08 -11.60
CA PHE A 470 -10.57 10.40 -11.09
C PHE A 470 -10.33 11.49 -12.13
N ALA A 471 -9.17 11.53 -12.79
CA ALA A 471 -8.90 12.48 -13.85
C ALA A 471 -9.86 12.32 -15.03
N SER A 472 -10.15 11.08 -15.44
CA SER A 472 -11.11 10.76 -16.49
C SER A 472 -12.53 11.18 -16.10
N TYR A 473 -12.97 10.83 -14.90
CA TYR A 473 -14.26 11.22 -14.35
C TYR A 473 -14.40 12.74 -14.25
N ARG A 474 -13.39 13.45 -13.73
CA ARG A 474 -13.41 14.92 -13.63
C ARG A 474 -13.51 15.60 -14.99
N ARG A 475 -12.78 15.09 -15.99
CA ARG A 475 -12.79 15.63 -17.35
C ARG A 475 -14.11 15.37 -18.07
N ASP A 476 -14.53 14.11 -18.13
CA ASP A 476 -15.60 13.68 -19.04
C ASP A 476 -16.93 13.52 -18.31
N GLY A 477 -16.90 13.08 -17.06
CA GLY A 477 -18.08 12.61 -16.33
C GLY A 477 -18.60 11.32 -16.92
N TRP A 478 -19.39 10.57 -16.15
CA TRP A 478 -19.95 9.30 -16.62
C TRP A 478 -21.47 9.42 -16.73
N GLU A 479 -22.03 9.01 -17.88
CA GLU A 479 -23.46 9.07 -18.15
C GLU A 479 -24.23 8.04 -17.31
N ARG A 480 -25.38 8.45 -16.74
CA ARG A 480 -26.28 7.57 -16.01
C ARG A 480 -27.75 8.01 -16.04
N ASP A 481 -28.62 7.06 -16.39
CA ASP A 481 -30.08 7.17 -16.38
C ASP A 481 -30.72 6.89 -15.00
N GLU A 482 -29.90 6.49 -14.01
CA GLU A 482 -30.36 5.98 -12.71
C GLU A 482 -30.29 6.97 -11.55
N PHE A 483 -29.52 8.04 -11.71
CA PHE A 483 -29.54 9.13 -10.74
C PHE A 483 -30.75 10.02 -10.98
N ALA A 484 -31.14 10.80 -9.99
CA ALA A 484 -32.17 11.82 -10.20
C ALA A 484 -31.78 12.81 -11.33
N PRO A 485 -32.67 13.64 -11.85
CA PRO A 485 -32.26 14.71 -12.77
C PRO A 485 -31.43 15.81 -12.06
N PRO A 486 -30.50 16.49 -12.74
CA PRO A 486 -29.86 17.72 -12.22
C PRO A 486 -30.91 18.77 -11.82
N GLY A 487 -30.64 19.56 -10.77
CA GLY A 487 -31.60 20.54 -10.24
C GLY A 487 -32.73 19.94 -9.41
N THR A 488 -32.73 18.62 -9.20
CA THR A 488 -33.59 17.99 -8.20
C THR A 488 -33.20 18.48 -6.82
N THR A 489 -34.02 19.34 -6.21
CA THR A 489 -33.87 19.69 -4.80
C THR A 489 -34.56 18.63 -3.94
N TRP A 490 -33.98 18.37 -2.77
CA TRP A 490 -34.42 17.33 -1.86
C TRP A 490 -34.88 17.92 -0.54
N PHE A 491 -35.85 17.27 0.09
CA PHE A 491 -36.16 17.49 1.50
C PHE A 491 -36.31 16.16 2.22
N LEU A 492 -36.03 16.17 3.52
CA LEU A 492 -36.40 15.08 4.40
C LEU A 492 -37.89 15.24 4.73
N ASP A 493 -38.70 14.23 4.41
CA ASP A 493 -40.09 14.22 4.86
C ASP A 493 -40.18 13.92 6.38
N GLY A 494 -41.41 13.92 6.92
CA GLY A 494 -41.65 13.66 8.34
C GLY A 494 -41.19 12.26 8.81
N ASP A 495 -40.91 11.35 7.88
CA ASP A 495 -40.41 10.00 8.14
C ASP A 495 -38.88 9.89 7.93
N GLY A 496 -38.19 11.01 7.66
CA GLY A 496 -36.76 11.07 7.41
C GLY A 496 -36.33 10.55 6.03
N ARG A 497 -37.26 10.40 5.08
CA ARG A 497 -36.98 9.95 3.71
C ARG A 497 -36.62 11.14 2.81
N LEU A 498 -35.61 10.98 1.96
CA LEU A 498 -35.24 11.98 0.96
C LEU A 498 -36.26 11.96 -0.19
N LYS A 499 -37.07 13.01 -0.33
CA LYS A 499 -38.05 13.20 -1.42
C LYS A 499 -37.65 14.34 -2.34
N CYS A 500 -37.80 14.14 -3.65
CA CYS A 500 -37.60 15.19 -4.66
C CYS A 500 -38.72 16.25 -4.54
N GLN A 501 -38.34 17.52 -4.57
CA GLN A 501 -39.26 18.68 -4.61
C GLN A 501 -39.67 19.06 -6.05
N CYS A 502 -39.15 18.36 -7.05
CA CYS A 502 -39.47 18.58 -8.45
C CYS A 502 -40.99 18.44 -8.66
N GLN A 503 -41.64 19.44 -9.26
CA GLN A 503 -43.04 19.31 -9.63
C GLN A 503 -43.17 18.14 -10.63
N PRO A 504 -44.14 17.23 -10.46
CA PRO A 504 -44.37 16.17 -11.45
C PRO A 504 -44.51 16.82 -12.82
N GLU A 505 -43.64 16.42 -13.75
CA GLU A 505 -43.79 16.79 -15.15
C GLU A 505 -45.25 16.54 -15.51
N LYS A 506 -45.96 17.61 -15.88
CA LYS A 506 -47.32 17.49 -16.36
C LYS A 506 -47.26 16.55 -17.55
N THR A 507 -47.71 15.31 -17.35
CA THR A 507 -47.87 14.31 -18.40
C THR A 507 -48.80 14.92 -19.45
N SER A 508 -48.21 15.40 -20.54
CA SER A 508 -48.88 15.93 -21.72
C SER A 508 -49.20 14.82 -22.71
#